data_AF-A0A2K1QLU9-F1
#
_entry.id   AF-A0A2K1QLU9-F1
#
_cell.length_a   1.000
_cell.length_b   1.000
_cell.length_c   1.000
_cell.angle_alpha   90.00
_cell.angle_beta   90.00
_cell.angle_gamma   90.00
#
_symmetry.space_group_name_H-M   'P 1'
#
loop_
_entity.id
_entity.type
_entity.pdbx_description
1 polymer ?
#
loop_
_entity_poly.entity_id
_entity_poly.type
_entity_poly.pdbx_seq_one_letter_code
_entity_poly.pdbx_strand_id
1 'polypeptide(L)'
;MRSFTTLIFLLLSIATSVFAADTCTQSDDVYNLQKQVYHVHAFCKFYNSSVRKKTPINDVTPKGTREACVCELSVEEDKTSRIMIPTGFVKETYPAPCRKADVKKVLSSFGDFTKFCNFYTTGSGRTQNVIPGLSPKRTVKACECIAEYGYYS
;
A
#
# COMPACT_ATOMS: atom_id res chain seq x y z
N MET A 1 62.17 9.94 -37.01
CA MET A 1 61.50 8.62 -37.05
C MET A 1 60.76 8.42 -35.73
N ARG A 2 59.43 8.19 -35.81
CA ARG A 2 58.54 7.54 -34.82
C ARG A 2 58.51 8.19 -33.42
N SER A 3 57.65 9.17 -33.13
CA SER A 3 56.17 9.06 -33.01
C SER A 3 55.75 7.77 -32.32
N PHE A 4 55.78 7.78 -30.97
CA PHE A 4 55.20 6.75 -30.13
C PHE A 4 53.93 7.30 -29.47
N THR A 5 52.84 7.08 -30.19
CA THR A 5 51.64 6.41 -29.66
C THR A 5 50.97 7.07 -28.45
N THR A 6 50.22 8.12 -28.76
CA THR A 6 48.84 8.36 -28.28
C THR A 6 48.08 7.05 -28.11
N LEU A 7 48.08 6.46 -26.90
CA LEU A 7 47.25 5.28 -26.59
C LEU A 7 47.04 5.08 -25.07
N ILE A 8 46.81 6.17 -24.33
CA ILE A 8 46.34 6.13 -22.94
C ILE A 8 45.13 7.07 -22.81
N PHE A 9 44.12 6.87 -23.64
CA PHE A 9 42.85 7.62 -23.57
C PHE A 9 41.61 6.75 -23.86
N LEU A 10 41.74 5.44 -23.67
CA LEU A 10 40.67 4.47 -23.86
C LEU A 10 40.78 3.46 -22.72
N LEU A 11 39.69 3.29 -21.97
CA LEU A 11 39.47 2.38 -20.82
C LEU A 11 39.29 3.06 -19.45
N LEU A 12 38.49 4.12 -19.39
CA LEU A 12 37.77 4.46 -18.15
C LEU A 12 36.27 4.63 -18.41
N SER A 13 35.67 3.67 -19.11
CA SER A 13 34.21 3.48 -19.13
C SER A 13 33.84 2.52 -18.01
N ILE A 14 33.94 2.98 -16.75
CA ILE A 14 33.33 2.25 -15.64
C ILE A 14 31.82 2.37 -15.85
N ALA A 15 31.22 1.25 -16.20
CA ALA A 15 29.78 1.09 -16.28
C ALA A 15 29.14 1.56 -14.97
N THR A 16 28.41 2.67 -15.00
CA THR A 16 27.43 3.00 -13.95
C THR A 16 26.21 2.13 -14.18
N SER A 17 26.33 0.83 -13.89
CA SER A 17 25.17 -0.05 -13.83
C SER A 17 24.72 -0.21 -12.39
N VAL A 18 23.40 -0.06 -12.23
CA VAL A 18 22.56 -0.50 -11.11
C VAL A 18 22.44 0.45 -9.92
N PHE A 19 21.45 1.36 -9.98
CA PHE A 19 20.66 1.79 -8.81
C PHE A 19 19.22 2.05 -9.24
N ALA A 20 18.50 1.01 -9.68
CA ALA A 20 17.06 1.09 -9.95
C ALA A 20 16.20 0.54 -8.79
N ALA A 21 16.81 -0.03 -7.75
CA ALA A 21 16.10 -0.65 -6.62
C ALA A 21 16.11 0.19 -5.33
N ASP A 22 17.09 1.07 -5.13
CA ASP A 22 17.27 1.83 -3.88
C ASP A 22 16.53 3.19 -3.82
N THR A 23 15.93 3.63 -4.92
CA THR A 23 15.27 4.95 -4.96
C THR A 23 13.88 4.95 -4.33
N CYS A 24 13.30 3.77 -4.12
CA CYS A 24 11.94 3.62 -3.65
C CYS A 24 11.76 3.86 -2.14
N THR A 25 12.81 3.67 -1.35
CA THR A 25 12.77 3.69 0.11
C THR A 25 12.94 5.08 0.72
N GLN A 26 13.23 6.12 -0.08
CA GLN A 26 13.52 7.47 0.41
C GLN A 26 12.34 8.44 0.41
N SER A 27 11.15 8.03 -0.06
CA SER A 27 9.96 8.90 -0.08
C SER A 27 9.16 8.77 1.21
N ASP A 28 8.84 9.91 1.84
CA ASP A 28 7.91 9.99 2.98
C ASP A 28 6.55 9.36 2.67
N ASP A 29 6.07 9.49 1.42
CA ASP A 29 4.82 8.89 0.97
C ASP A 29 4.89 7.35 0.98
N VAL A 30 6.04 6.79 0.60
CA VAL A 30 6.28 5.33 0.65
C VAL A 30 6.35 4.86 2.09
N TYR A 31 7.09 5.57 2.95
CA TYR A 31 7.15 5.27 4.37
C TYR A 31 5.76 5.30 5.03
N ASN A 32 4.99 6.37 4.79
CA ASN A 32 3.65 6.53 5.35
C ASN A 32 2.67 5.47 4.84
N LEU A 33 2.77 5.08 3.56
CA LEU A 33 2.01 3.97 2.98
C LEU A 33 2.33 2.64 3.68
N GLN A 34 3.62 2.28 3.78
CA GLN A 34 4.08 1.03 4.39
C GLN A 34 3.73 0.94 5.87
N LYS A 35 3.79 2.07 6.60
CA LYS A 35 3.44 2.16 8.02
C LYS A 35 1.96 1.92 8.28
N GLN A 36 1.08 2.30 7.34
CA GLN A 36 -0.36 2.31 7.52
C GLN A 36 -1.11 1.17 6.82
N VAL A 37 -0.44 0.41 5.94
CA VAL A 37 -1.06 -0.66 5.16
C VAL A 37 -0.29 -1.95 5.37
N TYR A 38 -0.94 -2.95 5.96
CA TYR A 38 -0.30 -4.25 6.19
C TYR A 38 -0.07 -5.03 4.88
N HIS A 39 -1.04 -4.97 3.97
CA HIS A 39 -1.01 -5.67 2.69
C HIS A 39 -0.67 -4.71 1.52
N VAL A 40 0.49 -4.06 1.59
CA VAL A 40 0.91 -2.98 0.66
C VAL A 40 0.75 -3.38 -0.80
N HIS A 41 1.27 -4.53 -1.21
CA HIS A 41 1.22 -4.97 -2.61
C HIS A 41 -0.21 -5.16 -3.14
N ALA A 42 -1.09 -5.80 -2.33
CA ALA A 42 -2.49 -5.98 -2.68
C ALA A 42 -3.24 -4.64 -2.74
N PHE A 43 -2.98 -3.75 -1.77
CA PHE A 43 -3.52 -2.41 -1.78
C PHE A 43 -3.08 -1.63 -3.01
N CYS A 44 -1.81 -1.69 -3.40
CA CYS A 44 -1.29 -0.95 -4.53
C CYS A 44 -1.80 -1.44 -5.88
N LYS A 45 -1.96 -2.76 -6.06
CA LYS A 45 -2.67 -3.32 -7.22
C LYS A 45 -4.09 -2.75 -7.33
N PHE A 46 -4.83 -2.74 -6.22
CA PHE A 46 -6.18 -2.17 -6.16
C PHE A 46 -6.19 -0.64 -6.36
N TYR A 47 -5.27 0.09 -5.74
CA TYR A 47 -5.27 1.55 -5.76
C TYR A 47 -4.95 2.06 -7.17
N ASN A 48 -3.98 1.44 -7.83
CA ASN A 48 -3.55 1.80 -9.19
C ASN A 48 -4.41 1.19 -10.31
N SER A 49 -5.39 0.33 -10.00
CA SER A 49 -6.31 -0.22 -11.01
C SER A 49 -7.23 0.83 -11.64
N SER A 50 -7.33 2.02 -11.03
CA SER A 50 -8.10 3.15 -11.54
C SER A 50 -7.56 4.47 -10.99
N VAL A 51 -7.84 5.58 -11.66
CA VAL A 51 -7.50 6.91 -11.14
C VAL A 51 -8.42 7.27 -9.98
N ARG A 52 -7.84 7.67 -8.85
CA ARG A 52 -8.57 7.95 -7.61
C ARG A 52 -8.38 9.40 -7.18
N LYS A 53 -9.47 10.02 -6.72
CA LYS A 53 -9.49 11.41 -6.20
C LYS A 53 -9.27 11.50 -4.69
N LYS A 54 -9.24 10.37 -4.00
CA LYS A 54 -9.11 10.26 -2.54
C LYS A 54 -8.17 9.12 -2.21
N THR A 55 -7.52 9.20 -1.05
CA THR A 55 -6.68 8.13 -0.50
C THR A 55 -7.07 7.85 0.95
N PRO A 56 -7.04 6.57 1.38
CA PRO A 56 -7.24 6.22 2.78
C PRO A 56 -5.98 6.41 3.64
N ILE A 57 -4.84 6.80 3.06
CA ILE A 57 -3.57 6.96 3.78
C ILE A 57 -3.54 8.34 4.43
N ASN A 58 -3.19 8.42 5.72
CA ASN A 58 -2.97 9.68 6.42
C ASN A 58 -1.67 10.33 5.99
N ASP A 59 -1.67 11.65 5.91
CA ASP A 59 -0.52 12.49 5.55
C ASP A 59 0.10 12.19 4.18
N VAL A 60 -0.69 11.59 3.27
CA VAL A 60 -0.30 11.31 1.88
C VAL A 60 -1.41 11.79 0.95
N THR A 61 -1.05 12.41 -0.17
CA THR A 61 -2.03 12.87 -1.18
C THR A 61 -2.48 11.71 -2.09
N PRO A 62 -3.61 11.82 -2.83
CA PRO A 62 -4.00 10.77 -3.79
C PRO A 62 -2.94 10.52 -4.88
N LYS A 63 -2.25 11.58 -5.31
CA LYS A 63 -1.13 11.52 -6.24
C LYS A 63 0.07 10.82 -5.59
N GLY A 64 0.46 11.25 -4.39
CA GLY A 64 1.54 10.63 -3.62
C GLY A 64 1.30 9.15 -3.35
N THR A 65 0.06 8.76 -3.02
CA THR A 65 -0.31 7.34 -2.85
C THR A 65 -0.14 6.55 -4.15
N ARG A 66 -0.50 7.13 -5.30
CA ARG A 66 -0.31 6.49 -6.61
C ARG A 66 1.18 6.31 -6.92
N GLU A 67 1.99 7.35 -6.70
CA GLU A 67 3.43 7.33 -6.96
C GLU A 67 4.15 6.35 -6.03
N ALA A 68 3.83 6.37 -4.72
CA ALA A 68 4.30 5.38 -3.76
C ALA A 68 3.91 3.95 -4.16
N CYS A 69 2.68 3.73 -4.64
CA CYS A 69 2.27 2.43 -5.11
C CYS A 69 2.92 1.99 -6.43
N VAL A 70 3.22 2.90 -7.35
CA VAL A 70 4.02 2.56 -8.55
C VAL A 70 5.41 2.08 -8.12
N CYS A 71 5.99 2.77 -7.15
CA CYS A 71 7.27 2.40 -6.57
C CYS A 71 7.23 1.02 -5.87
N GLU A 72 6.27 0.77 -4.98
CA GLU A 72 6.11 -0.54 -4.30
C GLU A 72 5.87 -1.71 -5.27
N LEU A 73 5.20 -1.46 -6.40
CA LEU A 73 4.97 -2.47 -7.43
C LEU A 73 6.20 -2.72 -8.34
N SER A 74 7.21 -1.85 -8.28
CA SER A 74 8.43 -1.95 -9.09
C SER A 74 9.58 -2.69 -8.41
N VAL A 75 9.48 -2.88 -7.10
CA VAL A 75 10.37 -3.75 -6.33
C VAL A 75 9.84 -5.18 -6.44
N GLU A 76 10.70 -6.15 -6.78
CA GLU A 76 10.35 -7.58 -6.76
C GLU A 76 9.70 -7.94 -5.42
N GLU A 77 8.66 -8.80 -5.44
CA GLU A 77 7.90 -9.19 -4.23
C GLU A 77 8.81 -9.80 -3.16
N ASP A 78 9.40 -8.98 -2.29
CA ASP A 78 9.88 -9.48 -1.02
C ASP A 78 8.63 -9.81 -0.19
N LYS A 79 8.43 -11.10 0.10
CA LYS A 79 7.26 -11.67 0.78
C LYS A 79 7.15 -11.23 2.25
N THR A 80 7.81 -10.14 2.62
CA THR A 80 7.80 -9.60 3.97
C THR A 80 6.52 -8.81 4.19
N SER A 81 5.54 -9.49 4.79
CA SER A 81 4.48 -8.82 5.55
C SER A 81 5.15 -7.85 6.52
N ARG A 82 4.84 -6.56 6.42
CA ARG A 82 5.50 -5.52 7.23
C ARG A 82 4.76 -5.29 8.54
N ILE A 83 5.49 -4.79 9.53
CA ILE A 83 4.94 -4.44 10.84
C ILE A 83 4.01 -3.24 10.66
N MET A 84 2.71 -3.49 10.60
CA MET A 84 1.70 -2.45 10.82
C MET A 84 1.49 -2.30 12.32
N ILE A 85 1.48 -1.07 12.82
CA ILE A 85 1.00 -0.77 14.16
C ILE A 85 -0.44 -0.27 14.00
N PRO A 86 -1.46 -1.09 14.33
CA PRO A 86 -2.84 -0.62 14.29
C PRO A 86 -3.00 0.54 15.28
N THR A 87 -3.56 1.66 14.81
CA THR A 87 -3.94 2.74 15.72
C THR A 87 -5.36 2.43 16.22
N GLY A 88 -5.45 1.92 17.45
CA GLY A 88 -6.71 1.62 18.11
C GLY A 88 -7.01 0.13 18.19
N PHE A 89 -7.17 -0.39 19.42
CA PHE A 89 -7.78 -1.69 19.69
C PHE A 89 -9.09 -1.43 20.42
N VAL A 90 -10.20 -1.62 19.71
CA VAL A 90 -11.54 -1.46 20.29
C VAL A 90 -12.03 -2.83 20.77
N LYS A 91 -12.75 -2.85 21.89
CA LYS A 91 -13.36 -4.07 22.45
C LYS A 91 -14.35 -4.63 21.43
N GLU A 92 -14.05 -5.81 20.89
CA GLU A 92 -14.82 -6.39 19.79
C GLU A 92 -16.18 -6.95 20.25
N THR A 93 -17.27 -6.26 19.96
CA THR A 93 -18.65 -6.80 20.11
C THR A 93 -19.33 -6.89 18.75
N TYR A 94 -19.52 -8.11 18.25
CA TYR A 94 -20.08 -8.35 16.92
C TYR A 94 -21.54 -8.81 17.00
N PRO A 95 -22.51 -7.97 16.65
CA PRO A 95 -23.88 -8.40 16.44
C PRO A 95 -24.01 -9.15 15.12
N ALA A 96 -24.95 -10.11 15.04
CA ALA A 96 -25.32 -10.70 13.76
C ALA A 96 -25.96 -9.59 12.90
N PRO A 97 -25.59 -9.43 11.61
CA PRO A 97 -24.95 -10.40 10.71
C PRO A 97 -23.42 -10.23 10.50
N CYS A 98 -22.71 -9.53 11.39
CA CYS A 98 -21.29 -9.21 11.21
C CYS A 98 -20.38 -10.43 11.39
N ARG A 99 -19.73 -10.87 10.30
CA ARG A 99 -18.75 -11.96 10.37
C ARG A 99 -17.47 -11.47 11.04
N LYS A 100 -17.26 -11.89 12.29
CA LYS A 100 -16.12 -11.50 13.14
C LYS A 100 -14.77 -11.56 12.42
N ALA A 101 -14.51 -12.67 11.71
CA ALA A 101 -13.26 -12.87 10.99
C ALA A 101 -13.00 -11.85 9.87
N ASP A 102 -14.06 -11.32 9.25
CA ASP A 102 -13.95 -10.35 8.15
C ASP A 102 -13.67 -8.95 8.71
N VAL A 103 -14.41 -8.57 9.77
CA VAL A 103 -14.19 -7.31 10.48
C VAL A 103 -12.77 -7.27 11.07
N LYS A 104 -12.35 -8.33 11.78
CA LYS A 104 -10.99 -8.42 12.34
C LYS A 104 -9.92 -8.26 11.27
N LYS A 105 -10.10 -8.86 10.09
CA LYS A 105 -9.18 -8.69 8.96
C LYS A 105 -9.10 -7.24 8.48
N VAL A 106 -10.22 -6.52 8.42
CA VAL A 106 -10.23 -5.10 8.04
C VAL A 106 -9.49 -4.26 9.10
N LEU A 107 -9.83 -4.45 10.38
CA LEU A 107 -9.17 -3.75 11.50
C LEU A 107 -7.65 -3.97 11.52
N SER A 108 -7.19 -5.17 11.13
CA SER A 108 -5.76 -5.50 11.10
C SER A 108 -5.05 -5.19 9.79
N SER A 109 -5.76 -4.72 8.75
CA SER A 109 -5.16 -4.47 7.43
C SER A 109 -4.72 -3.02 7.22
N PHE A 110 -5.33 -2.09 7.96
CA PHE A 110 -5.08 -0.65 7.85
C PHE A 110 -4.92 -0.03 9.23
N GLY A 111 -3.93 0.85 9.39
CA GLY A 111 -3.72 1.61 10.63
C GLY A 111 -4.96 2.43 10.98
N ASP A 112 -5.48 3.18 9.99
CA ASP A 112 -6.74 3.90 10.06
C ASP A 112 -7.82 3.15 9.28
N PHE A 113 -8.39 2.13 9.91
CA PHE A 113 -9.45 1.32 9.32
C PHE A 113 -10.73 2.11 9.06
N THR A 114 -10.99 3.20 9.81
CA THR A 114 -12.16 4.07 9.60
C THR A 114 -12.03 4.84 8.29
N LYS A 115 -10.88 5.47 8.06
CA LYS A 115 -10.60 6.17 6.80
C LYS A 115 -10.53 5.21 5.62
N PHE A 116 -9.95 4.02 5.81
CA PHE A 116 -10.02 2.94 4.83
C PHE A 116 -11.46 2.58 4.49
N CYS A 117 -12.32 2.35 5.49
CA CYS A 117 -13.70 1.96 5.25
C CYS A 117 -14.50 3.06 4.55
N ASN A 118 -14.34 4.32 4.94
CA ASN A 118 -14.97 5.45 4.25
C ASN A 118 -14.54 5.55 2.77
N PHE A 119 -13.26 5.37 2.50
CA PHE A 119 -12.73 5.32 1.14
C PHE A 119 -13.23 4.08 0.36
N TYR A 120 -13.23 2.91 1.01
CA TYR A 120 -13.57 1.64 0.41
C TYR A 120 -15.07 1.36 0.38
N THR A 121 -15.96 2.19 0.92
CA THR A 121 -17.42 2.03 0.69
C THR A 121 -17.95 3.02 -0.34
N THR A 122 -17.35 4.22 -0.43
CA THR A 122 -17.85 5.32 -1.29
C THR A 122 -17.58 5.20 -2.80
N GLY A 123 -16.56 4.45 -3.23
CA GLY A 123 -16.34 4.10 -4.65
C GLY A 123 -17.34 3.07 -5.23
N SER A 124 -17.43 3.00 -6.56
CA SER A 124 -18.22 2.00 -7.31
C SER A 124 -17.30 0.98 -8.02
N GLY A 125 -17.82 -0.19 -8.41
CA GLY A 125 -17.15 -1.12 -9.34
C GLY A 125 -15.93 -1.88 -8.78
N ARG A 126 -15.96 -2.33 -7.52
CA ARG A 126 -14.82 -3.03 -6.90
C ARG A 126 -14.74 -4.48 -7.36
N THR A 127 -13.83 -4.77 -8.26
CA THR A 127 -13.58 -6.14 -8.77
C THR A 127 -12.36 -6.80 -8.14
N GLN A 128 -11.47 -6.03 -7.52
CA GLN A 128 -10.21 -6.53 -6.97
C GLN A 128 -10.21 -6.64 -5.44
N ASN A 129 -9.57 -7.71 -4.95
CA ASN A 129 -9.34 -7.94 -3.53
C ASN A 129 -8.25 -6.98 -3.03
N VAL A 130 -8.61 -6.07 -2.12
CA VAL A 130 -7.65 -5.17 -1.47
C VAL A 130 -7.05 -5.79 -0.19
N ILE A 131 -7.77 -6.73 0.44
CA ILE A 131 -7.32 -7.53 1.59
C ILE A 131 -7.29 -9.00 1.15
N PRO A 132 -6.12 -9.68 1.22
CA PRO A 132 -6.01 -11.09 0.89
C PRO A 132 -7.03 -11.98 1.62
N GLY A 133 -7.71 -12.84 0.86
CA GLY A 133 -8.75 -13.74 1.37
C GLY A 133 -10.06 -13.05 1.77
N LEU A 134 -10.25 -11.77 1.41
CA LEU A 134 -11.50 -11.04 1.54
C LEU A 134 -11.97 -10.56 0.17
N SER A 135 -13.17 -10.98 -0.25
CA SER A 135 -13.76 -10.50 -1.50
C SER A 135 -14.25 -9.07 -1.35
N PRO A 136 -14.43 -8.29 -2.43
CA PRO A 136 -14.86 -6.89 -2.33
C PRO A 136 -16.18 -6.74 -1.58
N LYS A 137 -17.15 -7.64 -1.83
CA LYS A 137 -18.44 -7.67 -1.13
C LYS A 137 -18.28 -7.94 0.37
N ARG A 138 -17.36 -8.82 0.77
CA ARG A 138 -17.08 -9.11 2.18
C ARG A 138 -16.36 -7.94 2.86
N THR A 139 -15.46 -7.28 2.16
CA THR A 139 -14.81 -6.05 2.66
C THR A 139 -15.80 -4.92 2.87
N VAL A 140 -16.73 -4.69 1.93
CA VAL A 140 -17.81 -3.69 2.09
C VAL A 140 -18.66 -4.00 3.32
N LYS A 141 -19.16 -5.25 3.44
CA LYS A 141 -19.96 -5.66 4.61
C LYS A 141 -19.22 -5.51 5.94
N ALA A 142 -17.93 -5.85 5.97
CA ALA A 142 -17.11 -5.66 7.16
C ALA A 142 -16.98 -4.18 7.52
N CYS A 143 -16.82 -3.30 6.53
CA CYS A 143 -16.78 -1.85 6.74
C CYS A 143 -18.12 -1.25 7.17
N GLU A 144 -19.25 -1.74 6.66
CA GLU A 144 -20.59 -1.36 7.12
C GLU A 144 -20.76 -1.74 8.61
N CYS A 145 -20.35 -2.95 8.99
CA CYS A 145 -20.34 -3.38 10.38
C CYS A 145 -19.46 -2.52 11.29
N ILE A 146 -18.30 -2.07 10.81
CA ILE A 146 -17.41 -1.17 11.55
C ILE A 146 -18.10 0.18 11.81
N ALA A 147 -18.80 0.71 10.80
CA ALA A 147 -19.50 1.99 10.89
C ALA A 147 -20.74 1.93 11.80
N GLU A 148 -21.53 0.84 11.73
CA GLU A 148 -22.80 0.71 12.47
C GLU A 148 -22.60 0.44 13.96
N TYR A 149 -21.57 -0.32 14.34
CA TYR A 149 -21.39 -0.80 15.71
C TYR A 149 -20.25 -0.14 16.47
N GLY A 150 -19.73 0.98 15.94
CA GLY A 150 -18.89 1.90 16.70
C GLY A 150 -17.55 1.32 17.16
N TYR A 151 -16.80 0.72 16.24
CA TYR A 151 -15.39 0.37 16.49
C TYR A 151 -14.50 1.62 16.41
N TYR A 152 -14.88 2.70 17.08
CA TYR A 152 -14.11 3.94 17.10
C TYR A 152 -12.99 3.85 18.14
N SER A 153 -11.79 4.21 17.69
CA SER A 153 -10.58 4.48 18.49
C SER A 153 -10.73 5.76 19.31
#